data_AF-A0A967WEI4-F1
#
_entry.id   AF-A0A967WEI4-F1
#
_cell.length_a   1.000
_cell.length_b   1.000
_cell.length_c   1.000
_cell.angle_alpha   90.00
_cell.angle_beta   90.00
_cell.angle_gamma   90.00
#
_symmetry.space_group_name_H-M   'P 1'
#
loop_
_entity.id
_entity.type
_entity.pdbx_description
1 polymer ?
#
loop_
_entity_poly.entity_id
_entity_poly.type
_entity_poly.pdbx_seq_one_letter_code
_entity_poly.pdbx_strand_id
1 'polypeptide(L)'
;RRLQRARAPRENRAIASLYRRLGIERPGPLLVQPLVDGGTLLGVILAGNPISQQRWTTRDEQISQAVGAAIAASLTNTSRREMADRDAEVREA
;
A
#
# COMPACT_ATOMS: atom_id res chain seq x y z
N ARG A 1 4.94 -5.98 -15.82
CA ARG A 1 5.51 -4.83 -15.05
C ARG A 1 6.63 -5.36 -14.18
N ARG A 2 7.87 -4.84 -14.32
CA ARG A 2 9.05 -5.30 -13.57
C ARG A 2 8.92 -4.88 -12.10
N LEU A 3 8.89 -5.86 -11.19
CA LEU A 3 9.04 -5.66 -9.75
C LEU A 3 10.40 -5.02 -9.50
N GLN A 4 10.41 -3.73 -9.14
CA GLN A 4 11.62 -3.14 -8.57
C GLN A 4 11.79 -3.74 -7.19
N ARG A 5 12.58 -4.81 -7.10
CA ARG A 5 13.23 -5.18 -5.84
C ARG A 5 14.01 -3.96 -5.39
N ALA A 6 13.46 -3.18 -4.48
CA ALA A 6 14.24 -2.29 -3.65
C ALA A 6 15.15 -3.21 -2.82
N ARG A 7 16.32 -3.55 -3.37
CA ARG A 7 17.46 -4.02 -2.59
C ARG A 7 17.56 -3.03 -1.44
N ALA A 8 17.23 -3.47 -0.22
CA ALA A 8 17.34 -2.64 0.96
C ALA A 8 18.71 -1.94 0.91
N PRO A 9 18.75 -0.62 0.65
CA PRO A 9 19.97 0.13 0.78
C PRO A 9 20.34 0.03 2.26
N ARG A 10 21.60 -0.25 2.55
CA ARG A 10 22.15 0.02 3.88
C ARG A 10 21.71 1.45 4.26
N GLU A 11 20.91 1.53 5.31
CA GLU A 11 20.39 2.76 5.94
C GLU A 11 19.70 3.78 5.02
N ASN A 12 18.50 3.45 4.53
CA ASN A 12 17.62 4.48 4.02
C ASN A 12 17.05 5.32 5.19
N ARG A 13 17.62 6.51 5.43
CA ARG A 13 17.21 7.45 6.50
C ARG A 13 15.71 7.77 6.45
N ALA A 14 15.09 7.80 5.28
CA ALA A 14 13.66 8.05 5.14
C ALA A 14 12.83 6.92 5.76
N ILE A 15 13.22 5.66 5.52
CA ILE A 15 12.59 4.49 6.14
C ILE A 15 12.81 4.52 7.65
N ALA A 16 14.03 4.75 8.11
CA ALA A 16 14.31 4.86 9.54
C ALA A 16 13.48 5.98 10.22
N SER A 17 13.31 7.13 9.55
CA SER A 17 12.45 8.20 10.04
C SER A 17 10.97 7.81 10.07
N LEU A 18 10.48 7.06 9.09
CA LEU A 18 9.11 6.54 9.08
C LEU A 18 8.88 5.64 10.30
N TYR A 19 9.75 4.65 10.52
CA TYR A 19 9.64 3.74 11.68
C TYR A 19 9.65 4.51 13.01
N ARG A 20 10.55 5.49 13.19
CA ARG A 20 10.54 6.32 14.40
C ARG A 20 9.25 7.11 14.60
N ARG A 21 8.67 7.67 13.53
CA ARG A 21 7.38 8.36 13.59
C ARG A 21 6.22 7.43 13.97
N LEU A 22 6.38 6.14 13.69
CA LEU A 22 5.43 5.08 14.09
C LEU A 22 5.73 4.50 15.49
N GLY A 23 6.69 5.07 16.24
CA GLY A 23 7.07 4.57 17.56
C GLY A 23 7.89 3.28 17.53
N ILE A 24 8.48 2.94 16.38
CA ILE A 24 9.27 1.73 16.20
C ILE A 24 10.75 2.09 16.22
N GLU A 25 11.45 1.67 17.27
CA GLU A 25 12.85 2.01 17.53
C GLU A 25 13.81 1.38 16.52
N ARG A 26 13.57 0.12 16.17
CA ARG A 26 14.42 -0.64 15.26
C ARG A 26 13.68 -0.87 13.93
N PRO A 27 14.08 -0.17 12.84
CA PRO A 27 13.56 -0.44 11.52
C PRO A 27 13.80 -1.90 11.12
N GLY A 28 12.87 -2.47 10.37
CA GLY A 28 13.01 -3.80 9.79
C GLY A 28 12.81 -3.78 8.27
N PRO A 29 12.78 -4.95 7.63
CA PRO A 29 12.40 -5.06 6.22
C PRO A 29 11.01 -4.45 5.98
N LEU A 30 10.91 -3.61 4.96
CA LEU A 30 9.68 -2.93 4.55
C LEU A 30 9.27 -3.41 3.16
N LEU A 31 8.06 -3.93 3.04
CA LEU A 31 7.42 -4.21 1.75
C LEU A 31 6.51 -3.02 1.40
N VAL A 32 6.56 -2.62 0.13
CA VAL A 32 5.76 -1.52 -0.41
C VAL A 32 4.88 -2.08 -1.51
N GLN A 33 3.56 -2.04 -1.31
CA GLN A 33 2.59 -2.52 -2.28
C GLN A 33 1.73 -1.35 -2.77
N PRO A 34 1.91 -0.88 -4.02
CA PRO A 34 1.04 0.14 -4.58
C PRO A 34 -0.37 -0.41 -4.81
N LEU A 35 -1.38 0.39 -4.50
CA LEU A 35 -2.78 0.12 -4.79
C LEU A 35 -3.10 0.74 -6.15
N VAL A 36 -3.25 -0.08 -7.17
CA VAL A 36 -3.46 0.38 -8.55
C VAL A 36 -4.71 -0.25 -9.11
N ASP A 37 -5.58 0.56 -9.69
CA ASP A 37 -6.75 0.12 -10.45
C ASP A 37 -6.81 0.85 -11.80
N GLY A 38 -7.05 0.11 -12.89
CA GLY A 38 -7.10 0.70 -14.24
C GLY A 38 -5.86 1.48 -14.68
N GLY A 39 -4.71 1.31 -14.02
CA GLY A 39 -3.49 2.10 -14.26
C GLY A 39 -3.34 3.33 -13.35
N THR A 40 -4.37 3.70 -12.61
CA THR A 40 -4.37 4.80 -11.65
C THR A 40 -3.82 4.34 -10.29
N LEU A 41 -2.88 5.09 -9.72
CA LEU A 41 -2.40 4.87 -8.37
C LEU A 41 -3.40 5.46 -7.37
N LEU A 42 -4.04 4.59 -6.60
CA LEU A 42 -5.01 4.97 -5.57
C LEU A 42 -4.34 5.21 -4.20
N GLY A 43 -3.20 4.57 -3.96
CA GLY A 43 -2.49 4.66 -2.69
C GLY A 43 -1.37 3.64 -2.55
N VAL A 44 -0.91 3.42 -1.32
CA VAL A 44 0.16 2.48 -1.00
C VAL A 44 -0.08 1.78 0.34
N ILE A 45 0.24 0.48 0.39
CA ILE A 45 0.37 -0.29 1.63
C ILE A 45 1.85 -0.38 1.97
N LEU A 46 2.18 -0.08 3.22
CA LEU A 46 3.52 -0.21 3.81
C LEU A 46 3.48 -1.31 4.87
N ALA A 47 4.15 -2.44 4.63
CA ALA A 47 4.20 -3.57 5.54
C ALA A 47 5.62 -3.74 6.11
N GLY A 48 5.79 -3.34 7.36
CA GLY A 48 7.07 -3.43 8.06
C GLY A 48 7.20 -4.69 8.91
N ASN A 49 8.40 -5.27 8.97
CA ASN A 49 8.70 -6.42 9.83
C ASN A 49 9.79 -6.10 10.88
N PRO A 50 9.52 -5.19 11.84
CA PRO A 50 10.53 -4.75 12.81
C PRO A 50 10.81 -5.77 13.93
N ILE A 51 9.90 -6.72 14.18
CA ILE A 51 10.03 -7.68 15.28
C ILE A 51 10.93 -8.84 14.85
N SER A 52 10.48 -9.63 13.86
CA SER A 52 11.24 -10.82 13.44
C SER A 52 12.46 -10.49 12.59
N GLN A 53 12.50 -9.28 12.00
CA GLN A 53 13.57 -8.81 11.11
C GLN A 53 13.77 -9.69 9.86
N GLN A 54 12.90 -10.67 9.63
CA GLN A 54 12.96 -11.54 8.47
C GLN A 54 12.60 -10.76 7.21
N ARG A 55 13.34 -11.03 6.14
CA ARG A 55 13.04 -10.48 4.83
C ARG A 55 11.74 -11.09 4.32
N TRP A 56 10.94 -10.25 3.66
CA TRP A 56 9.76 -10.71 2.94
C TRP A 56 10.15 -11.72 1.88
N THR A 57 9.43 -12.84 1.84
CA THR A 57 9.58 -13.86 0.83
C THR A 57 8.78 -13.52 -0.41
N THR A 58 9.06 -14.18 -1.52
CA THR A 58 8.25 -14.06 -2.74
C THR A 58 6.79 -14.46 -2.50
N ARG A 59 6.53 -15.41 -1.58
CA ARG A 59 5.16 -15.77 -1.21
C ARG A 59 4.45 -14.63 -0.49
N ASP A 60 5.13 -13.94 0.43
CA ASP A 60 4.56 -12.79 1.13
C ASP A 60 4.26 -11.64 0.17
N GLU A 61 5.16 -11.41 -0.80
CA GLU A 61 4.96 -10.42 -1.87
C GLU A 61 3.70 -10.74 -2.70
N GLN A 62 3.51 -12.01 -3.08
CA GLN A 62 2.31 -12.45 -3.84
C GLN A 62 1.02 -12.26 -3.03
N ILE A 63 1.04 -12.59 -1.74
CA ILE A 63 -0.10 -12.38 -0.84
C ILE A 63 -0.40 -10.88 -0.74
N SER A 64 0.62 -10.06 -0.50
CA SER A 64 0.47 -8.60 -0.42
C SER A 64 -0.10 -8.02 -1.71
N GLN A 65 0.33 -8.52 -2.87
CA GLN A 65 -0.21 -8.11 -4.16
C GLN A 65 -1.70 -8.46 -4.31
N ALA A 66 -2.10 -9.67 -3.93
CA ALA A 66 -3.51 -10.08 -3.98
C ALA A 66 -4.39 -9.24 -3.04
N VAL A 67 -3.92 -9.01 -1.81
CA VAL A 67 -4.59 -8.13 -0.84
C VAL A 67 -4.69 -6.70 -1.37
N GLY A 68 -3.60 -6.17 -1.95
CA GLY A 68 -3.56 -4.84 -2.54
C GLY A 68 -4.55 -4.69 -3.70
N ALA A 69 -4.68 -5.70 -4.57
CA ALA A 69 -5.66 -5.70 -5.65
C ALA A 69 -7.11 -5.68 -5.11
N ALA A 70 -7.41 -6.48 -4.07
CA ALA A 70 -8.74 -6.51 -3.46
C ALA A 70 -9.11 -5.16 -2.80
N ILE A 71 -8.15 -4.52 -2.12
CA ILE A 71 -8.35 -3.20 -1.52
C ILE A 71 -8.53 -2.13 -2.60
N ALA A 72 -7.70 -2.13 -3.65
CA ALA A 72 -7.83 -1.20 -4.76
C ALA A 72 -9.21 -1.28 -5.43
N ALA A 73 -9.69 -2.49 -5.69
CA ALA A 73 -11.03 -2.70 -6.24
C ALA A 73 -12.15 -2.17 -5.32
N SER A 74 -12.00 -2.37 -4.01
CA SER A 74 -12.96 -1.88 -3.01
C SER A 74 -13.00 -0.36 -2.96
N LEU A 75 -11.82 0.30 -2.99
CA LEU A 75 -11.72 1.76 -3.01
C LEU A 75 -12.41 2.36 -4.25
N THR A 76 -12.15 1.81 -5.43
CA THR A 76 -12.80 2.29 -6.66
C THR A 76 -14.32 2.09 -6.62
N ASN A 77 -14.80 0.99 -6.04
CA ASN A 77 -16.23 0.73 -5.93
C ASN A 77 -16.92 1.74 -5.00
N THR A 78 -16.29 2.08 -3.87
CA THR A 78 -16.82 3.11 -2.96
C THR A 78 -16.86 4.49 -3.62
N SER A 79 -15.77 4.92 -4.27
CA SER A 79 -15.74 6.22 -4.96
C SER A 79 -16.79 6.34 -6.07
N ARG A 80 -17.06 5.25 -6.81
CA ARG A 80 -18.12 5.24 -7.84
C ARG A 80 -19.51 5.39 -7.24
N ARG A 81 -19.78 4.78 -6.08
CA ARG A 81 -21.08 4.91 -5.39
C ARG A 81 -21.29 6.33 -4.88
N GLU A 82 -20.29 6.92 -4.23
CA GLU A 82 -20.37 8.30 -3.72
C GLU A 82 -20.61 9.33 -4.85
N MET A 83 -20.03 9.12 -6.03
CA MET A 83 -20.29 9.96 -7.20
C MET A 83 -21.72 9.79 -7.73
N ALA A 84 -22.20 8.55 -7.82
CA ALA A 84 -23.56 8.26 -8.28
C ALA A 84 -24.62 8.86 -7.34
N ASP A 85 -24.39 8.80 -6.02
CA ASP A 85 -25.31 9.36 -5.01
C ASP A 85 -25.36 10.90 -5.11
N ARG A 86 -24.22 11.58 -5.31
CA ARG A 86 -24.19 13.03 -5.54
C ARG A 86 -24.88 13.45 -6.82
N ASP A 87 -24.69 12.70 -7.91
CA ASP A 87 -25.36 12.99 -9.19
C ASP A 87 -26.88 12.80 -9.11
N ALA A 88 -27.36 11.90 -8.24
CA ALA A 88 -28.79 11.75 -7.96
C ALA A 88 -29.32 12.94 -7.15
N GLU A 89 -28.61 13.38 -6.11
CA GLU A 89 -29.01 14.50 -5.25
C GLU A 89 -29.07 15.83 -6.02
N VAL A 90 -28.16 16.06 -6.98
CA VAL A 90 -28.17 17.24 -7.86
C VAL A 90 -29.32 17.23 -8.87
N ARG A 91 -29.83 16.05 -9.25
CA ARG A 91 -30.96 15.94 -10.20
C ARG A 91 -32.32 16.09 -9.54
N GLU A 92 -32.41 15.92 -8.23
CA GLU A 92 -33.65 16.08 -7.45
C GLU A 92 -33.83 17.50 -6.87
N ALA A 93 -32.83 18.37 -6.99
CA ALA A 93 -32.87 19.79 -6.57
C ALA A 93 -33.24 20.74 -7.72
#